data_AF-A0A7J3U7B0-F1
#
_entry.id   AF-A0A7J3U7B0-F1
#
_cell.length_a   1.000
_cell.length_b   1.000
_cell.length_c   1.000
_cell.angle_alpha   90.00
_cell.angle_beta   90.00
_cell.angle_gamma   90.00
#
_symmetry.space_group_name_H-M   'P 1'
#
loop_
_entity.id
_entity.type
_entity.pdbx_description
1 polymer ?
#
loop_
_entity_poly.entity_id
_entity_poly.type
_entity_poly.pdbx_seq_one_letter_code
_entity_poly.pdbx_strand_id
1 'polypeptide(L)'
;MVDKPILFSLENCERCEFVKSRIPEGVDVEIKTYPHELKDWTVDQITEAAFHEVYAELQRTAPILLLPDGRKLTGAIEIKNFLSSMKKD
;
A
#
# COMPACT_ATOMS: atom_id res chain seq x y z
N MET A 1 10.26 0.66 13.18
CA MET A 1 9.07 -0.21 13.26
C MET A 1 7.91 0.61 12.74
N VAL A 2 6.94 0.01 12.06
CA VAL A 2 5.83 0.75 11.44
C VAL A 2 4.69 0.81 12.46
N ASP A 3 4.27 2.00 12.88
CA ASP A 3 3.24 2.17 13.92
C ASP A 3 1.81 1.92 13.40
N LYS A 4 1.59 2.02 12.09
CA LYS A 4 0.27 1.81 11.45
C LYS A 4 0.38 1.23 10.04
N PRO A 5 -0.64 0.51 9.53
CA PRO A 5 -0.56 -0.07 8.20
C PRO A 5 -0.26 0.97 7.12
N ILE A 6 0.61 0.63 6.18
CA ILE A 6 0.98 1.47 5.04
C ILE A 6 0.48 0.82 3.76
N LEU A 7 -0.42 1.48 3.06
CA LEU A 7 -0.89 1.12 1.73
C LEU A 7 -0.01 1.79 0.68
N PHE A 8 0.89 1.01 0.08
CA PHE A 8 1.64 1.42 -1.08
C PHE A 8 0.81 1.22 -2.35
N SER A 9 0.79 2.25 -3.18
CA SER A 9 0.00 2.33 -4.41
C SER A 9 0.79 3.01 -5.53
N LEU A 10 0.36 2.75 -6.76
CA LEU A 10 0.90 3.43 -7.94
C LEU A 10 -0.12 4.42 -8.49
N GLU A 11 0.34 5.48 -9.12
CA GLU A 11 -0.48 6.40 -9.91
C GLU A 11 -1.13 5.66 -11.08
N ASN A 12 -2.35 6.08 -11.46
CA ASN A 12 -3.12 5.49 -12.56
C ASN A 12 -3.38 3.98 -12.44
N CYS A 13 -3.34 3.43 -11.22
CA CYS A 13 -3.60 2.03 -10.93
C CYS A 13 -5.06 1.83 -10.49
N GLU A 14 -5.90 1.25 -11.36
CA GLU A 14 -7.32 1.00 -11.07
C GLU A 14 -7.54 0.18 -9.78
N ARG A 15 -6.70 -0.83 -9.55
CA ARG A 15 -6.76 -1.67 -8.34
C ARG A 15 -6.43 -0.89 -7.07
N CYS A 16 -5.53 0.08 -7.18
CA CYS A 16 -5.12 0.92 -6.07
C CYS A 16 -6.25 1.86 -5.68
N GLU A 17 -6.86 2.52 -6.66
CA GLU A 17 -8.03 3.37 -6.46
C GLU A 17 -9.25 2.59 -5.95
N PHE A 18 -9.43 1.35 -6.42
CA PHE A 18 -10.44 0.43 -5.90
C PHE A 18 -10.30 0.17 -4.40
N VAL A 19 -9.07 0.03 -3.90
CA VAL A 19 -8.80 -0.18 -2.47
C VAL A 19 -8.98 1.12 -1.69
N LYS A 20 -8.38 2.23 -2.16
CA LYS A 20 -8.46 3.54 -1.51
C LYS A 20 -9.90 4.01 -1.30
N SER A 21 -10.75 3.85 -2.30
CA SER A 21 -12.19 4.19 -2.23
C SER A 21 -13.01 3.31 -1.27
N ARG A 22 -12.44 2.20 -0.78
CA ARG A 22 -13.10 1.24 0.11
C ARG A 22 -12.44 1.13 1.47
N ILE A 23 -11.49 2.00 1.79
CA ILE A 23 -10.93 2.10 3.14
C ILE A 23 -12.07 2.56 4.05
N PRO A 24 -12.44 1.79 5.09
CA PRO A 24 -13.52 2.20 5.97
C PRO A 24 -13.15 3.46 6.76
N GLU A 25 -14.12 4.35 6.95
CA GLU A 25 -13.96 5.48 7.86
C GLU A 25 -13.64 4.99 9.28
N GLY A 26 -12.63 5.61 9.90
CA GLY A 26 -12.13 5.25 11.24
C GLY A 26 -10.90 4.33 11.24
N VAL A 27 -10.47 3.81 10.09
CA VAL A 27 -9.24 3.02 9.98
C VAL A 27 -8.05 3.95 9.70
N ASP A 28 -7.09 4.03 10.60
CA ASP A 28 -5.85 4.79 10.38
C ASP A 28 -4.86 3.95 9.55
N VAL A 29 -4.82 4.24 8.25
CA VAL A 29 -3.90 3.65 7.27
C VAL A 29 -3.15 4.78 6.58
N GLU A 30 -1.83 4.67 6.54
CA GLU A 30 -0.99 5.57 5.76
C GLU A 30 -1.05 5.19 4.29
N ILE A 31 -1.27 6.14 3.38
CA ILE A 31 -1.33 5.86 1.95
C ILE A 31 -0.15 6.51 1.27
N LYS A 32 0.67 5.71 0.60
CA LYS A 32 1.80 6.16 -0.21
C LYS A 32 1.52 5.87 -1.67
N THR A 33 1.52 6.91 -2.48
CA THR A 33 1.30 6.80 -3.93
C THR A 33 2.60 7.18 -4.64
N TYR A 34 3.09 6.28 -5.48
CA TYR A 34 4.29 6.49 -6.29
C TYR A 34 3.96 6.52 -7.77
N PRO A 35 4.82 7.10 -8.61
CA PRO A 35 4.66 7.06 -10.06
C PRO A 35 4.59 5.62 -10.59
N HIS A 36 3.89 5.38 -11.69
CA HIS A 36 3.82 4.03 -12.27
C HIS A 36 5.18 3.60 -12.87
N GLU A 37 5.90 4.54 -13.46
CA GLU A 37 7.20 4.32 -14.09
C GLU A 37 8.33 4.54 -13.09
N LEU A 38 9.20 3.55 -12.87
CA LEU A 38 10.32 3.64 -11.92
C LEU A 38 11.27 4.82 -12.18
N LYS A 39 11.40 5.24 -13.45
CA LYS A 39 12.26 6.37 -13.84
C LYS A 39 11.79 7.71 -13.26
N ASP A 40 10.50 7.81 -12.94
CA ASP A 40 9.87 9.03 -12.42
C ASP A 40 9.91 9.07 -10.89
N TRP A 41 10.45 8.01 -10.24
CA TRP A 41 10.56 7.95 -8.79
C TRP A 41 11.68 8.84 -8.28
N THR A 42 11.42 9.53 -7.17
CA THR A 42 12.47 10.28 -6.48
C THR A 42 13.39 9.34 -5.69
N VAL A 43 14.59 9.81 -5.37
CA VAL A 43 15.55 9.07 -4.54
C VAL A 43 14.93 8.69 -3.19
N ASP A 44 14.14 9.59 -2.60
CA ASP A 44 13.47 9.32 -1.32
C ASP A 44 12.43 8.20 -1.46
N GLN A 45 11.62 8.21 -2.51
CA GLN A 45 10.62 7.16 -2.78
C GLN A 45 11.28 5.80 -3.01
N ILE A 46 12.39 5.78 -3.75
CA ILE A 46 13.17 4.55 -3.98
C ILE A 46 13.74 4.03 -2.66
N THR A 47 14.35 4.93 -1.86
CA THR A 47 14.97 4.58 -0.58
C THR A 47 13.94 4.02 0.39
N GLU A 48 12.77 4.66 0.48
CA GLU A 48 11.69 4.24 1.36
C GLU A 48 11.07 2.91 0.92
N ALA A 49 10.76 2.75 -0.37
CA ALA A 49 10.24 1.50 -0.88
C ALA A 49 11.24 0.34 -0.78
N ALA A 50 12.55 0.62 -0.89
CA ALA A 50 13.60 -0.36 -0.65
C ALA A 50 13.71 -0.72 0.83
N PHE A 51 13.62 0.26 1.73
CA PHE A 51 13.61 0.05 3.18
C PHE A 51 12.46 -0.86 3.63
N HIS A 52 11.29 -0.72 3.02
CA HIS A 52 10.14 -1.58 3.24
C HIS A 52 10.13 -2.87 2.39
N GLU A 53 11.18 -3.08 1.57
CA GLU A 53 11.32 -4.19 0.64
C GLU A 53 10.13 -4.33 -0.34
N VAL A 54 9.43 -3.25 -0.67
CA VAL A 54 8.26 -3.22 -1.57
C VAL A 54 8.57 -2.68 -2.96
N TYR A 55 9.77 -2.14 -3.18
CA TYR A 55 10.19 -1.51 -4.45
C TYR A 55 9.94 -2.39 -5.69
N ALA A 56 10.46 -3.62 -5.70
CA ALA A 56 10.28 -4.54 -6.80
C ALA A 56 8.88 -5.17 -6.84
N GLU A 57 8.23 -5.32 -5.69
CA GLU A 57 6.90 -5.91 -5.58
C GLU A 57 5.82 -4.99 -6.15
N LEU A 58 5.92 -3.68 -5.88
CA LEU A 58 4.96 -2.68 -6.36
C LEU A 58 4.80 -2.70 -7.88
N GLN A 59 5.89 -2.89 -8.61
CA GLN A 59 5.88 -2.99 -10.06
C GLN A 59 5.16 -4.24 -10.59
N ARG A 60 5.03 -5.28 -9.77
CA ARG A 60 4.44 -6.57 -10.17
C ARG A 60 3.01 -6.73 -9.66
N THR A 61 2.73 -6.27 -8.45
CA THR A 61 1.53 -6.63 -7.68
C THR A 61 0.91 -5.47 -6.91
N ALA A 62 1.09 -4.21 -7.33
CA ALA A 62 0.38 -3.10 -6.72
C ALA A 62 -1.16 -3.31 -6.73
N PRO A 63 -1.86 -2.89 -5.65
CA PRO A 63 -1.36 -2.25 -4.43
C PRO A 63 -0.77 -3.24 -3.39
N ILE A 64 0.03 -2.74 -2.45
CA ILE A 64 0.62 -3.53 -1.35
C ILE A 64 0.28 -2.87 -0.01
N LEU A 65 -0.35 -3.61 0.90
CA LEU A 65 -0.54 -3.19 2.29
C LEU A 65 0.53 -3.83 3.18
N LEU A 66 1.39 -3.01 3.77
CA LEU A 66 2.34 -3.41 4.80
C LEU A 66 1.70 -3.20 6.18
N LEU A 67 1.68 -4.25 6.99
CA LEU A 67 1.15 -4.21 8.35
C LEU A 67 2.26 -3.88 9.37
N PRO A 68 1.89 -3.37 10.57
CA PRO A 68 2.84 -3.08 11.65
C PRO A 68 3.69 -4.28 12.09
N ASP A 69 3.15 -5.49 11.96
CA ASP A 69 3.81 -6.75 12.27
C ASP A 69 4.79 -7.22 11.17
N GLY A 70 4.96 -6.43 10.11
CA GLY A 70 5.85 -6.70 8.98
C GLY A 70 5.22 -7.56 7.88
N ARG A 71 3.97 -8.00 8.02
CA ARG A 71 3.29 -8.77 6.97
C ARG A 71 2.89 -7.87 5.79
N LYS A 72 2.94 -8.43 4.59
CA LYS A 72 2.54 -7.75 3.34
C LYS A 72 1.34 -8.46 2.72
N LEU A 73 0.33 -7.69 2.34
CA LEU A 73 -0.81 -8.16 1.53
C LEU A 73 -0.72 -7.49 0.16
N THR A 74 -0.83 -8.23 -0.94
CA THR A 74 -0.62 -7.70 -2.30
C THR A 74 -1.88 -7.80 -3.18
N GLY A 75 -2.94 -8.46 -2.71
CA GLY A 75 -4.18 -8.59 -3.46
C GLY A 75 -5.15 -7.45 -3.17
N ALA A 76 -5.63 -6.73 -4.18
CA ALA A 76 -6.60 -5.64 -3.97
C ALA A 76 -7.88 -6.11 -3.21
N ILE A 77 -8.37 -7.32 -3.50
CA ILE A 77 -9.52 -7.91 -2.80
C ILE A 77 -9.15 -8.29 -1.36
N GLU A 78 -7.96 -8.88 -1.18
CA GLU A 78 -7.45 -9.31 0.13
C GLU A 78 -7.24 -8.10 1.06
N ILE A 79 -6.55 -7.07 0.57
CA ILE A 79 -6.34 -5.80 1.25
C ILE A 79 -7.68 -5.18 1.64
N LYS A 80 -8.62 -5.09 0.70
CA LYS A 80 -9.95 -4.53 0.98
C LYS A 80 -10.70 -5.31 2.06
N ASN A 81 -10.65 -6.65 2.03
CA ASN A 81 -11.31 -7.48 3.04
C ASN A 81 -10.63 -7.35 4.41
N PHE A 82 -9.30 -7.24 4.44
CA PHE A 82 -8.54 -7.01 5.66
C PHE A 82 -8.88 -5.66 6.30
N LEU A 83 -8.80 -4.57 5.52
CA LEU A 83 -9.17 -3.22 5.98
C LEU A 83 -10.61 -3.15 6.48
N SER A 84 -11.54 -3.81 5.79
CA SER A 84 -12.94 -3.92 6.21
C SER A 84 -13.09 -4.66 7.56
N SER A 85 -12.17 -5.57 7.88
CA SER A 85 -12.19 -6.33 9.12
C SER A 85 -11.58 -5.56 10.29
N MET A 86 -10.66 -4.62 10.04
CA MET A 86 -10.09 -3.73 11.06
C MET A 86 -11.12 -2.79 11.69
N LYS A 87 -12.25 -2.53 11.03
CA LYS A 87 -13.35 -1.73 11.57
C LYS A 87 -14.14 -2.43 12.69
N LYS A 88 -13.96 -3.74 12.89
CA LYS A 88 -14.63 -4.48 13.96
C LYS A 88 -13.87 -4.37 15.28
N ASP A 89 -13.91 -3.19 15.89
CA ASP A 89 -13.77 -3.00 17.34
C ASP A 89 -14.57 -1.77 17.76
#